data_AF-R4V2U4-F1
#
_entry.id   AF-R4V2U4-F1
#
_cell.length_a   1.000
_cell.length_b   1.000
_cell.length_c   1.000
_cell.angle_alpha   90.00
_cell.angle_beta   90.00
_cell.angle_gamma   90.00
#
_symmetry.space_group_name_H-M   'P 1'
#
loop_
_entity.id
_entity.type
_entity.pdbx_description
1 polymer ?
#
loop_
_entity_poly.entity_id
_entity_poly.type
_entity_poly.pdbx_seq_one_letter_code
_entity_poly.pdbx_strand_id
1 'polypeptide(L)'
;MTEEKDSGATAIDPNELSRSLSEIAGRSQQLVKDFLGRQEAGQQVSMDDALHMSKLFQDLYARLMADPVQLVQAQMSFWQDYMSLMQNSTLRMMGVESEPTREPDRRDKRFAHEGWEDNPFFDFVKQSYLLTADYLHRTVDNVDGLDDKTHRKVDFYTRQFVSAMSPSNFLATNPEVLERTVETRGQNLLDGLNKLLEDLERGNGTLKIRQTHPDAFEVGKDLAVTPGKVIYQNELMQLIQYAPATEQVARRPLLFVPPWINKYYILDLRPKNSLIKWLVEQGFTVFVISWCNPDAALAEKQFEDYMKEGPVAALDAVEQVIGERDVNVIGYCLGGTLLASTLAWMAERGETGVNSATFLTTLLDFESPGELEIFIDEDQLHTLEKQMNERGYLAGNQMASTMSSLRSNDLIWSFFVNNYLKGEDPFPFDLLYWNQDSTNMPARMHAFYLRNMYLENKLREPGGITLDGVPIDLGKVEVPAYFVSAREDHIAPWHACYAGTKLLGGETRFVLGGSGHIAGVINPPEKQKYGFWRNTRGPKDPEAWLEGATQHEGSWWLDWVEWLTPKRGGEVPARQPGEGKLKAIEDAPGRYVREKSDG
;
A
#
# COMPACT_ATOMS: atom_id res chain seq x y z
N MET A 1 27.41 -19.05 -49.22
CA MET A 1 27.97 -18.86 -47.88
C MET A 1 26.83 -18.48 -46.98
N THR A 2 26.19 -19.49 -46.40
CA THR A 2 25.18 -19.36 -45.36
C THR A 2 25.91 -19.63 -44.05
N GLU A 3 26.06 -18.59 -43.23
CA GLU A 3 26.60 -18.69 -41.88
C GLU A 3 25.58 -19.39 -40.97
N GLU A 4 25.96 -20.55 -40.45
CA GLU A 4 25.29 -21.20 -39.32
C GLU A 4 25.47 -20.31 -38.08
N LYS A 5 24.35 -19.84 -37.52
CA LYS A 5 24.32 -19.35 -36.14
C LYS A 5 24.35 -20.57 -35.22
N ASP A 6 25.51 -20.78 -34.61
CA ASP A 6 25.76 -21.72 -33.53
C ASP A 6 24.88 -21.36 -32.33
N SER A 7 23.81 -22.14 -32.10
CA SER A 7 23.00 -22.06 -30.89
C SER A 7 23.72 -22.81 -29.78
N GLY A 8 24.47 -22.07 -28.97
CA GLY A 8 25.06 -22.57 -27.72
C GLY A 8 23.98 -23.00 -26.73
N ALA A 9 23.41 -24.18 -26.93
CA ALA A 9 22.42 -24.81 -26.09
C ALA A 9 23.13 -25.75 -25.12
N THR A 10 23.21 -25.37 -23.84
CA THR A 10 23.66 -26.25 -22.76
C THR A 10 22.62 -27.34 -22.51
N ALA A 11 23.01 -28.61 -22.58
CA ALA A 11 22.18 -29.74 -22.18
C ALA A 11 21.93 -29.71 -20.66
N ILE A 12 20.76 -30.16 -20.19
CA ILE A 12 20.52 -30.38 -18.76
C ILE A 12 21.54 -31.42 -18.29
N ASP A 13 22.44 -31.05 -17.37
CA ASP A 13 23.38 -31.99 -16.78
C ASP A 13 22.60 -32.96 -15.86
N PRO A 14 22.56 -34.26 -16.18
CA PRO A 14 21.84 -35.25 -15.37
C PRO A 14 22.32 -35.29 -13.91
N ASN A 15 23.58 -34.94 -13.65
CA ASN A 15 24.13 -34.88 -12.29
C ASN A 15 23.61 -33.66 -11.52
N GLU A 16 23.49 -32.51 -12.19
CA GLU A 16 22.93 -31.28 -11.61
C GLU A 16 21.44 -31.47 -11.31
N LEU A 17 20.69 -32.07 -12.24
CA LEU A 17 19.28 -32.42 -12.03
C LEU A 17 19.09 -33.38 -10.85
N SER A 18 19.90 -34.44 -10.77
CA SER A 18 19.82 -35.40 -9.66
C SER A 18 20.17 -34.76 -8.32
N ARG A 19 21.11 -33.82 -8.29
CA ARG A 19 21.47 -33.05 -7.10
C ARG A 19 20.34 -32.14 -6.65
N SER A 20 19.78 -31.34 -7.56
CA SER A 20 18.66 -30.43 -7.30
C SER A 20 17.43 -31.20 -6.79
N LEU A 21 17.07 -32.33 -7.41
CA LEU A 21 15.96 -33.16 -6.94
C LEU A 21 16.18 -33.74 -5.55
N SER A 22 17.43 -34.13 -5.22
CA SER A 22 17.78 -34.65 -3.90
C SER A 22 17.71 -33.56 -2.82
N GLU A 23 18.18 -32.35 -3.13
CA GLU A 23 18.10 -31.18 -2.25
C GLU A 23 16.63 -30.76 -2.00
N ILE A 24 15.83 -30.69 -3.07
CA ILE A 24 14.37 -30.43 -3.01
C ILE A 24 13.67 -31.45 -2.12
N ALA A 25 13.94 -32.74 -2.31
CA ALA A 25 13.34 -33.80 -1.51
C ALA A 25 13.69 -33.66 -0.02
N GLY A 26 14.95 -33.34 0.30
CA GLY A 26 15.41 -33.10 1.67
C GLY A 26 14.71 -31.91 2.33
N ARG A 27 14.68 -30.75 1.66
CA ARG A 27 13.99 -29.53 2.15
C ARG A 27 12.48 -29.76 2.32
N SER A 28 11.85 -30.44 1.36
CA SER A 28 10.41 -30.72 1.40
C SER A 28 10.03 -31.61 2.60
N GLN A 29 10.83 -32.64 2.90
CA GLN A 29 10.62 -33.50 4.07
C GLN A 29 10.75 -32.72 5.39
N GLN A 30 11.71 -31.81 5.47
CA GLN A 30 11.92 -30.97 6.66
C GLN A 30 10.75 -29.99 6.86
N LEU A 31 10.29 -29.32 5.81
CA LEU A 31 9.14 -28.41 5.87
C LEU A 31 7.85 -29.11 6.30
N VAL A 32 7.56 -30.29 5.76
CA VAL A 32 6.38 -31.08 6.15
C VAL A 32 6.45 -31.47 7.62
N LYS A 33 7.63 -31.87 8.11
CA LYS A 33 7.85 -32.21 9.52
C LYS A 33 7.65 -31.00 10.43
N ASP A 34 8.17 -29.83 10.04
CA ASP A 34 8.05 -28.59 10.81
C ASP A 34 6.59 -28.08 10.81
N PHE A 35 5.88 -28.21 9.69
CA PHE A 35 4.46 -27.88 9.59
C PHE A 35 3.61 -28.76 10.51
N LEU A 36 3.80 -30.08 10.48
CA LEU A 36 3.07 -31.03 11.33
C LEU A 36 3.35 -30.78 12.82
N GLY A 37 4.61 -30.53 13.20
CA GLY A 37 4.97 -30.22 14.59
C GLY A 37 4.34 -28.93 15.11
N ARG A 38 4.07 -27.95 14.24
CA ARG A 38 3.42 -26.68 14.62
C ARG A 38 1.91 -26.79 14.71
N GLN A 39 1.30 -27.63 13.88
CA GLN A 39 -0.12 -27.94 13.97
C GLN A 39 -0.44 -28.63 15.31
N GLU A 40 0.47 -29.47 15.81
CA GLU A 40 0.40 -30.06 17.16
C GLU A 40 0.64 -29.02 18.28
N ALA A 41 1.36 -27.93 18.01
CA ALA A 41 1.66 -26.85 18.96
C ALA A 41 0.60 -25.74 19.03
N GLY A 42 -0.54 -25.87 18.34
CA GLY A 42 -1.69 -24.97 18.47
C GLY A 42 -1.62 -23.66 17.70
N GLN A 43 -0.68 -23.48 16.76
CA GLN A 43 -0.72 -22.35 15.81
C GLN A 43 -1.75 -22.64 14.71
N GLN A 44 -3.03 -22.39 15.01
CA GLN A 44 -4.11 -22.45 14.01
C GLN A 44 -3.96 -21.31 13.00
N VAL A 45 -3.73 -21.67 11.74
CA VAL A 45 -4.00 -20.77 10.60
C VAL A 45 -5.50 -20.50 10.54
N SER A 46 -5.84 -19.25 10.24
CA SER A 46 -7.17 -18.62 10.15
C SER A 46 -8.35 -19.56 9.79
N MET A 47 -8.90 -20.25 10.78
CA MET A 47 -10.18 -20.95 10.65
C MET A 47 -11.35 -19.97 10.73
N ASP A 48 -11.15 -18.81 11.36
CA ASP A 48 -12.19 -17.81 11.58
C ASP A 48 -12.49 -16.99 10.31
N ASP A 49 -11.50 -16.64 9.48
CA ASP A 49 -11.78 -15.95 8.21
C ASP A 49 -12.52 -16.87 7.23
N ALA A 50 -12.19 -18.17 7.21
CA ALA A 50 -12.88 -19.15 6.37
C ALA A 50 -14.34 -19.35 6.80
N LEU A 51 -14.62 -19.35 8.11
CA LEU A 51 -15.99 -19.41 8.66
C LEU A 51 -16.77 -18.12 8.35
N HIS A 52 -16.15 -16.95 8.50
CA HIS A 52 -16.76 -15.68 8.11
C HIS A 52 -17.06 -15.60 6.62
N MET A 53 -16.12 -15.99 5.77
CA MET A 53 -16.34 -16.07 4.31
C MET A 53 -17.49 -17.04 3.98
N SER A 54 -17.55 -18.22 4.61
CA SER A 54 -18.64 -19.17 4.41
C SER A 54 -20.00 -18.55 4.74
N LYS A 55 -20.11 -17.79 5.82
CA LYS A 55 -21.36 -17.12 6.21
C LYS A 55 -21.75 -16.03 5.21
N LEU A 56 -20.79 -15.20 4.77
CA LEU A 56 -21.03 -14.17 3.75
C LEU A 56 -21.55 -14.77 2.43
N PHE A 57 -20.95 -15.87 1.96
CA PHE A 57 -21.41 -16.56 0.74
C PHE A 57 -22.76 -17.26 0.93
N GLN A 58 -23.08 -17.77 2.13
CA GLN A 58 -24.40 -18.31 2.45
C GLN A 58 -25.49 -17.22 2.43
N ASP A 59 -25.20 -16.04 3.00
CA ASP A 59 -26.11 -14.90 3.00
C ASP A 59 -26.34 -14.37 1.57
N LEU A 60 -25.26 -14.27 0.77
CA LEU A 60 -25.35 -13.96 -0.66
C LEU A 60 -26.24 -14.97 -1.39
N TYR A 61 -26.00 -16.27 -1.18
CA TYR A 61 -26.77 -17.34 -1.80
C TYR A 61 -28.25 -17.29 -1.40
N ALA A 62 -28.55 -17.07 -0.11
CA ALA A 62 -29.92 -16.96 0.38
C ALA A 62 -30.68 -15.79 -0.27
N ARG A 63 -30.01 -14.65 -0.50
CA ARG A 63 -30.59 -13.47 -1.15
C ARG A 63 -30.74 -13.63 -2.67
N LEU A 64 -29.76 -14.25 -3.34
CA LEU A 64 -29.88 -14.63 -4.75
C LEU A 64 -31.06 -15.57 -4.99
N MET A 65 -31.34 -16.47 -4.05
CA MET A 65 -32.51 -17.35 -4.10
C MET A 65 -33.83 -16.64 -3.75
N ALA A 66 -33.78 -15.44 -3.15
CA ALA A 66 -34.95 -14.62 -2.84
C ALA A 66 -35.45 -13.82 -4.06
N ASP A 67 -34.58 -13.53 -5.05
CA ASP A 67 -34.97 -13.03 -6.37
C ASP A 67 -34.61 -14.03 -7.49
N PRO A 68 -35.41 -15.11 -7.63
CA PRO A 68 -35.14 -16.15 -8.62
C PRO A 68 -35.28 -15.66 -10.06
N VAL A 69 -35.99 -14.54 -10.31
CA VAL A 69 -36.18 -14.02 -11.66
C VAL A 69 -34.90 -13.38 -12.17
N GLN A 70 -34.25 -12.54 -11.37
CA GLN A 70 -32.95 -11.95 -11.72
C GLN A 70 -31.89 -13.04 -11.93
N LEU A 71 -31.84 -14.04 -11.04
CA LEU A 71 -30.89 -15.15 -11.16
C LEU A 71 -31.08 -15.95 -12.46
N VAL A 72 -32.33 -16.28 -12.83
CA VAL A 72 -32.63 -16.97 -14.09
C VAL A 72 -32.28 -16.11 -15.30
N GLN A 73 -32.55 -14.79 -15.28
CA GLN A 73 -32.18 -13.89 -16.35
C GLN A 73 -30.65 -13.81 -16.54
N ALA A 74 -29.90 -13.64 -15.44
CA ALA A 74 -28.45 -13.64 -15.46
C ALA A 74 -27.91 -14.97 -16.01
N GLN A 75 -28.47 -16.10 -15.57
CA GLN A 75 -28.09 -17.43 -16.05
C GLN A 75 -28.40 -17.62 -17.55
N MET A 76 -29.54 -17.16 -18.04
CA MET A 76 -29.88 -17.20 -19.46
C MET A 76 -28.91 -16.36 -20.31
N SER A 77 -28.60 -15.14 -19.86
CA SER A 77 -27.61 -14.27 -20.51
C SER A 77 -26.23 -14.95 -20.56
N PHE A 78 -25.80 -15.55 -19.45
CA PHE A 78 -24.55 -16.29 -19.38
C PHE A 78 -24.51 -17.46 -20.37
N TRP A 79 -25.60 -18.25 -20.47
CA TRP A 79 -25.69 -19.33 -21.45
C TRP A 79 -25.65 -18.84 -22.90
N GLN A 80 -26.29 -17.72 -23.20
CA GLN A 80 -26.25 -17.11 -24.53
C GLN A 80 -24.83 -16.64 -24.90
N ASP A 81 -24.15 -15.96 -23.98
CA ASP A 81 -22.76 -15.53 -24.15
C ASP A 81 -21.84 -16.75 -24.32
N TYR A 82 -22.04 -17.82 -23.55
CA TYR A 82 -21.23 -19.04 -23.63
C TYR A 82 -21.46 -19.81 -24.93
N MET A 83 -22.69 -19.87 -25.43
CA MET A 83 -22.97 -20.43 -26.77
C MET A 83 -22.30 -19.61 -27.88
N SER A 84 -22.29 -18.29 -27.74
CA SER A 84 -21.61 -17.40 -28.68
C SER A 84 -20.10 -17.61 -28.65
N LEU A 85 -19.51 -17.78 -27.46
CA LEU A 85 -18.11 -18.17 -27.30
C LEU A 85 -17.82 -19.52 -27.99
N MET A 86 -18.62 -20.56 -27.74
CA MET A 86 -18.45 -21.87 -28.38
C MET A 86 -18.51 -21.78 -29.91
N GLN A 87 -19.43 -20.97 -30.45
CA GLN A 87 -19.54 -20.73 -31.88
C GLN A 87 -18.31 -20.01 -32.44
N ASN A 88 -17.90 -18.90 -31.81
CA ASN A 88 -16.74 -18.11 -32.23
C ASN A 88 -15.45 -18.93 -32.17
N SER A 89 -15.23 -19.70 -31.10
CA SER A 89 -14.06 -20.58 -30.97
C SER A 89 -14.05 -21.71 -31.99
N THR A 90 -15.22 -22.27 -32.35
CA THR A 90 -15.33 -23.24 -33.44
C THR A 90 -14.93 -22.63 -34.78
N LEU A 91 -15.40 -21.41 -35.08
CA LEU A 91 -15.03 -20.68 -36.30
C LEU A 91 -13.52 -20.38 -36.36
N ARG A 92 -12.92 -19.91 -35.25
CA ARG A 92 -11.47 -19.69 -35.16
C ARG A 92 -10.67 -20.97 -35.36
N MET A 93 -11.11 -22.09 -34.79
CA MET A 93 -10.48 -23.40 -35.01
C MET A 93 -10.55 -23.85 -36.48
N MET A 94 -11.55 -23.41 -37.23
CA MET A 94 -11.69 -23.64 -38.67
C MET A 94 -10.94 -22.60 -39.53
N GLY A 95 -10.17 -21.70 -38.92
CA GLY A 95 -9.37 -20.68 -39.62
C GLY A 95 -10.15 -19.44 -40.06
N VAL A 96 -11.36 -19.21 -39.51
CA VAL A 96 -12.17 -18.04 -39.79
C VAL A 96 -11.92 -16.98 -38.71
N GLU A 97 -11.63 -15.74 -39.12
CA GLU A 97 -11.54 -14.61 -38.19
C GLU A 97 -12.88 -14.37 -37.51
N SER A 98 -12.85 -14.19 -36.18
CA SER A 98 -14.02 -13.94 -35.35
C SER A 98 -13.63 -12.97 -34.24
N GLU A 99 -14.49 -12.00 -33.96
CA GLU A 99 -14.26 -11.04 -32.89
C GLU A 99 -14.34 -11.72 -31.51
N PRO A 100 -13.48 -11.31 -30.55
CA PRO A 100 -13.51 -11.85 -29.19
C PRO A 100 -14.83 -11.52 -28.50
N THR A 101 -15.38 -12.48 -27.74
CA THR A 101 -16.64 -12.30 -27.01
C THR A 101 -16.49 -11.32 -25.83
N ARG A 102 -15.30 -11.27 -25.23
CA ARG A 102 -14.88 -10.32 -24.19
C ARG A 102 -13.41 -9.92 -24.40
N GLU A 103 -13.11 -8.65 -24.14
CA GLU A 103 -11.74 -8.17 -24.07
C GLU A 103 -11.30 -8.04 -22.60
N PRO A 104 -10.04 -8.39 -22.25
CA PRO A 104 -9.51 -8.09 -20.94
C PRO A 104 -9.40 -6.56 -20.75
N ASP A 105 -9.43 -6.10 -19.50
CA ASP A 105 -9.09 -4.71 -19.19
C ASP A 105 -7.68 -4.42 -19.74
N ARG A 106 -7.49 -3.26 -20.39
CA ARG A 106 -6.18 -2.81 -20.92
C ARG A 106 -5.07 -2.79 -19.86
N ARG A 107 -5.44 -2.72 -18.59
CA ARG A 107 -4.55 -2.74 -17.42
C ARG A 107 -4.19 -4.15 -16.97
N ASP A 108 -4.95 -5.18 -17.36
CA ASP A 108 -4.70 -6.57 -16.99
C ASP A 108 -3.56 -7.17 -17.84
N LYS A 109 -2.36 -7.17 -17.26
CA LYS A 109 -1.14 -7.66 -17.92
C LYS A 109 -1.07 -9.18 -18.02
N ARG A 110 -1.94 -9.94 -17.33
CA ARG A 110 -1.90 -11.42 -17.32
C ARG A 110 -2.13 -12.02 -18.71
N PHE A 111 -2.86 -11.32 -19.56
CA PHE A 111 -3.24 -11.76 -20.90
C PHE A 111 -2.44 -11.07 -22.02
N ALA A 112 -1.28 -10.47 -21.69
CA ALA A 112 -0.49 -9.69 -22.64
C ALA A 112 0.33 -10.53 -23.64
N HIS A 113 0.57 -11.82 -23.34
CA HIS A 113 1.33 -12.72 -24.20
C HIS A 113 0.54 -13.10 -25.46
N GLU A 114 1.16 -13.04 -26.64
CA GLU A 114 0.52 -13.30 -27.95
C GLU A 114 -0.15 -14.67 -28.02
N GLY A 115 0.41 -15.68 -27.33
CA GLY A 115 -0.18 -17.02 -27.24
C GLY A 115 -1.61 -17.08 -26.66
N TRP A 116 -2.07 -16.04 -25.96
CA TRP A 116 -3.46 -15.91 -25.52
C TRP A 116 -4.44 -15.55 -26.65
N GLU A 117 -3.94 -15.03 -27.77
CA GLU A 117 -4.73 -14.67 -28.95
C GLU A 117 -4.48 -15.65 -30.10
N ASP A 118 -3.22 -16.02 -30.34
CA ASP A 118 -2.81 -16.82 -31.49
C ASP A 118 -3.26 -18.27 -31.43
N ASN A 119 -3.40 -18.83 -30.22
CA ASN A 119 -3.80 -20.23 -30.04
C ASN A 119 -5.29 -20.33 -29.71
N PRO A 120 -6.11 -21.00 -30.54
CA PRO A 120 -7.55 -21.12 -30.31
C PRO A 120 -7.94 -21.76 -28.97
N PHE A 121 -7.11 -22.66 -28.43
CA PHE A 121 -7.35 -23.27 -27.13
C PHE A 121 -7.15 -22.27 -25.98
N PHE A 122 -6.02 -21.56 -25.96
CA PHE A 122 -5.75 -20.58 -24.90
C PHE A 122 -6.68 -19.37 -24.99
N ASP A 123 -7.06 -18.96 -26.20
CA ASP A 123 -8.08 -17.92 -26.38
C ASP A 123 -9.43 -18.39 -25.81
N PHE A 124 -9.89 -19.60 -26.12
CA PHE A 124 -11.13 -20.14 -25.53
C PHE A 124 -11.08 -20.16 -23.99
N VAL A 125 -9.96 -20.60 -23.40
CA VAL A 125 -9.79 -20.61 -21.94
C VAL A 125 -9.83 -19.19 -21.35
N LYS A 126 -9.11 -18.24 -21.95
CA LYS A 126 -9.14 -16.82 -21.57
C LYS A 126 -10.56 -16.25 -21.65
N GLN A 127 -11.24 -16.44 -22.78
CA GLN A 127 -12.58 -15.92 -23.02
C GLN A 127 -13.60 -16.54 -22.06
N SER A 128 -13.52 -17.85 -21.80
CA SER A 128 -14.37 -18.54 -20.83
C SER A 128 -14.18 -17.97 -19.42
N TYR A 129 -12.94 -17.71 -19.02
CA TYR A 129 -12.62 -17.05 -17.76
C TYR A 129 -13.18 -15.63 -17.68
N LEU A 130 -12.92 -14.77 -18.69
CA LEU A 130 -13.39 -13.37 -18.72
C LEU A 130 -14.92 -13.28 -18.66
N LEU A 131 -15.61 -14.15 -19.39
CA LEU A 131 -17.07 -14.25 -19.40
C LEU A 131 -17.61 -14.69 -18.03
N THR A 132 -16.98 -15.69 -17.41
CA THR A 132 -17.36 -16.16 -16.06
C THR A 132 -17.09 -15.09 -15.00
N ALA A 133 -15.97 -14.38 -15.09
CA ALA A 133 -15.64 -13.27 -14.20
C ALA A 133 -16.68 -12.15 -14.30
N ASP A 134 -16.99 -11.68 -15.51
CA ASP A 134 -18.02 -10.67 -15.78
C ASP A 134 -19.40 -11.11 -15.25
N TYR A 135 -19.76 -12.38 -15.44
CA TYR A 135 -20.99 -12.95 -14.89
C TYR A 135 -21.04 -12.93 -13.36
N LEU A 136 -19.96 -13.37 -12.69
CA LEU A 136 -19.88 -13.36 -11.22
C LEU A 136 -19.98 -11.94 -10.66
N HIS A 137 -19.25 -10.99 -11.24
CA HIS A 137 -19.29 -9.59 -10.82
C HIS A 137 -20.69 -8.98 -11.01
N ARG A 138 -21.29 -9.12 -12.20
CA ARG A 138 -22.66 -8.63 -12.44
C ARG A 138 -23.69 -9.28 -11.51
N THR A 139 -23.52 -10.56 -11.19
CA THR A 139 -24.45 -11.26 -10.28
C THR A 139 -24.35 -10.67 -8.88
N VAL A 140 -23.16 -10.33 -8.41
CA VAL A 140 -22.94 -9.67 -7.11
C VAL A 140 -23.45 -8.22 -7.12
N ASP A 141 -23.13 -7.45 -8.16
CA ASP A 141 -23.48 -6.02 -8.27
C ASP A 141 -24.99 -5.76 -8.32
N ASN A 142 -25.77 -6.72 -8.82
CA ASN A 142 -27.22 -6.59 -8.96
C ASN A 142 -28.01 -7.20 -7.79
N VAL A 143 -27.36 -7.64 -6.70
CA VAL A 143 -28.09 -8.19 -5.55
C VAL A 143 -28.77 -7.08 -4.76
N ASP A 144 -30.09 -6.97 -4.93
CA ASP A 144 -30.91 -6.03 -4.16
C ASP A 144 -30.94 -6.36 -2.66
N GLY A 145 -30.94 -5.30 -1.84
CA GLY A 145 -31.18 -5.37 -0.39
C GLY A 145 -29.95 -5.61 0.48
N LEU A 146 -28.74 -5.75 -0.08
CA LEU A 146 -27.48 -5.68 0.67
C LEU A 146 -27.23 -4.26 1.14
N ASP A 147 -26.82 -4.09 2.40
CA ASP A 147 -26.24 -2.82 2.82
C ASP A 147 -24.88 -2.61 2.14
N ASP A 148 -24.47 -1.36 1.98
CA ASP A 148 -23.26 -0.98 1.25
C ASP A 148 -21.99 -1.68 1.77
N LYS A 149 -21.90 -1.89 3.09
CA LYS A 149 -20.72 -2.54 3.70
C LYS A 149 -20.66 -4.02 3.33
N THR A 150 -21.77 -4.74 3.44
CA THR A 150 -21.82 -6.15 3.03
C THR A 150 -21.59 -6.30 1.52
N HIS A 151 -22.16 -5.43 0.69
CA HIS A 151 -21.93 -5.42 -0.75
C HIS A 151 -20.44 -5.28 -1.08
N ARG A 152 -19.74 -4.30 -0.49
CA ARG A 152 -18.30 -4.10 -0.66
C ARG A 152 -17.46 -5.32 -0.24
N LYS A 153 -17.82 -5.98 0.88
CA LYS A 153 -17.13 -7.22 1.32
C LYS A 153 -17.30 -8.34 0.29
N VAL A 154 -18.52 -8.58 -0.19
CA VAL A 154 -18.80 -9.66 -1.16
C VAL A 154 -18.09 -9.41 -2.49
N ASP A 155 -18.17 -8.19 -3.01
CA ASP A 155 -17.49 -7.79 -4.25
C ASP A 155 -15.96 -7.98 -4.14
N PHE A 156 -15.35 -7.56 -3.04
CA PHE A 156 -13.92 -7.81 -2.78
C PHE A 156 -13.56 -9.30 -2.79
N TYR A 157 -14.25 -10.13 -2.01
CA TYR A 157 -13.95 -11.57 -1.97
C TYR A 157 -14.22 -12.26 -3.31
N THR A 158 -15.20 -11.78 -4.07
CA THR A 158 -15.47 -12.24 -5.44
C THR A 158 -14.30 -11.90 -6.36
N ARG A 159 -13.77 -10.67 -6.30
CA ARG A 159 -12.53 -10.29 -7.03
C ARG A 159 -11.36 -11.19 -6.65
N GLN A 160 -11.18 -11.49 -5.36
CA GLN A 160 -10.10 -12.38 -4.90
C GLN A 160 -10.25 -13.79 -5.47
N PHE A 161 -11.45 -14.35 -5.42
CA PHE A 161 -11.75 -15.67 -5.97
C PHE A 161 -11.53 -15.73 -7.49
N VAL A 162 -12.10 -14.78 -8.24
CA VAL A 162 -11.91 -14.67 -9.69
C VAL A 162 -10.42 -14.56 -10.02
N SER A 163 -9.69 -13.71 -9.30
CA SER A 163 -8.25 -13.53 -9.47
C SER A 163 -7.46 -14.83 -9.25
N ALA A 164 -7.80 -15.60 -8.21
CA ALA A 164 -7.17 -16.87 -7.90
C ALA A 164 -7.43 -17.95 -8.97
N MET A 165 -8.63 -17.97 -9.53
CA MET A 165 -9.05 -18.91 -10.56
C MET A 165 -8.58 -18.53 -11.97
N SER A 166 -7.80 -17.46 -12.12
CA SER A 166 -7.29 -17.04 -13.42
C SER A 166 -6.47 -18.15 -14.10
N PRO A 167 -6.71 -18.46 -15.38
CA PRO A 167 -5.96 -19.48 -16.10
C PRO A 167 -4.48 -19.14 -16.25
N SER A 168 -4.10 -17.86 -16.10
CA SER A 168 -2.71 -17.42 -16.06
C SER A 168 -1.94 -17.92 -14.84
N ASN A 169 -2.62 -18.34 -13.77
CA ASN A 169 -1.97 -18.78 -12.53
C ASN A 169 -1.53 -20.26 -12.57
N PHE A 170 -1.81 -21.00 -13.65
CA PHE A 170 -1.58 -22.43 -13.72
C PHE A 170 -0.73 -22.80 -14.93
N LEU A 171 0.26 -23.69 -14.71
CA LEU A 171 1.15 -24.19 -15.75
C LEU A 171 0.40 -24.74 -16.97
N ALA A 172 -0.64 -25.56 -16.77
CA ALA A 172 -1.33 -26.25 -17.86
C ALA A 172 -2.13 -25.31 -18.79
N THR A 173 -2.45 -24.10 -18.33
CA THR A 173 -3.32 -23.15 -19.04
C THR A 173 -2.65 -21.83 -19.35
N ASN A 174 -1.37 -21.65 -18.99
CA ASN A 174 -0.62 -20.44 -19.26
C ASN A 174 0.35 -20.65 -20.45
N PRO A 175 0.10 -20.02 -21.61
CA PRO A 175 0.94 -20.17 -22.80
C PRO A 175 2.38 -19.69 -22.58
N GLU A 176 2.56 -18.56 -21.89
CA GLU A 176 3.89 -17.98 -21.61
C GLU A 176 4.73 -18.92 -20.73
N VAL A 177 4.11 -19.52 -19.69
CA VAL A 177 4.80 -20.47 -18.81
C VAL A 177 5.13 -21.77 -19.55
N LEU A 178 4.22 -22.28 -20.39
CA LEU A 178 4.46 -23.49 -21.17
C LEU A 178 5.61 -23.29 -22.16
N GLU A 179 5.62 -22.15 -22.87
CA GLU A 179 6.71 -21.76 -23.76
C GLU A 179 8.04 -21.71 -23.01
N ARG A 180 8.08 -20.97 -21.88
CA ARG A 180 9.26 -20.91 -21.01
C ARG A 180 9.71 -22.29 -20.52
N THR A 181 8.77 -23.17 -20.20
CA THR A 181 9.06 -24.54 -19.76
C THR A 181 9.71 -25.36 -20.87
N VAL A 182 9.25 -25.21 -22.12
CA VAL A 182 9.86 -25.85 -23.29
C VAL A 182 11.25 -25.26 -23.56
N GLU A 183 11.39 -23.94 -23.56
CA GLU A 183 12.68 -23.23 -23.78
C GLU A 183 13.76 -23.65 -22.77
N THR A 184 13.39 -23.70 -21.49
CA THR A 184 14.29 -24.05 -20.39
C THR A 184 14.33 -25.55 -20.12
N ARG A 185 13.61 -26.37 -20.90
CA ARG A 185 13.48 -27.83 -20.72
C ARG A 185 13.04 -28.23 -19.30
N GLY A 186 12.22 -27.40 -18.66
CA GLY A 186 11.70 -27.61 -17.31
C GLY A 186 12.56 -27.06 -16.17
N GLN A 187 13.70 -26.44 -16.46
CA GLN A 187 14.57 -25.84 -15.44
C GLN A 187 13.86 -24.72 -14.67
N ASN A 188 13.02 -23.92 -15.34
CA ASN A 188 12.18 -22.89 -14.71
C ASN A 188 11.35 -23.42 -13.53
N LEU A 189 10.80 -24.64 -13.66
CA LEU A 189 9.96 -25.25 -12.63
C LEU A 189 10.79 -25.75 -11.44
N LEU A 190 12.01 -26.23 -11.68
CA LEU A 190 12.93 -26.63 -10.62
C LEU A 190 13.41 -25.41 -9.84
N ASP A 191 13.80 -24.35 -10.54
CA ASP A 191 14.19 -23.07 -9.93
C ASP A 191 13.02 -22.47 -9.13
N GLY A 192 11.81 -22.52 -9.70
CA GLY A 192 10.60 -22.05 -9.04
C GLY A 192 10.22 -22.87 -7.80
N LEU A 193 10.37 -24.19 -7.84
CA LEU A 193 10.15 -25.05 -6.68
C LEU A 193 11.17 -24.76 -5.57
N ASN A 194 12.45 -24.59 -5.91
CA ASN A 194 13.48 -24.18 -4.95
C ASN A 194 13.12 -22.86 -4.27
N LYS A 195 12.71 -21.85 -5.05
CA LYS A 195 12.26 -20.56 -4.53
C LYS A 195 11.03 -20.69 -3.62
N LEU A 196 10.06 -21.53 -3.97
CA LEU A 196 8.88 -21.79 -3.16
C LEU A 196 9.25 -22.40 -1.81
N LEU A 197 10.16 -23.38 -1.79
CA LEU A 197 10.66 -24.00 -0.56
C LEU A 197 11.41 -22.97 0.30
N GLU A 198 12.27 -22.14 -0.28
CA GLU A 198 12.97 -21.07 0.45
C GLU A 198 12.02 -20.05 1.06
N ASP A 199 10.97 -19.66 0.32
CA ASP A 199 9.98 -18.70 0.80
C ASP A 199 9.08 -19.30 1.90
N LEU A 200 8.82 -20.62 1.86
CA LEU A 200 8.17 -21.36 2.95
C LEU A 200 9.06 -21.48 4.19
N GLU A 201 10.36 -21.78 4.01
CA GLU A 201 11.35 -21.83 5.08
C GLU A 201 11.46 -20.47 5.79
N ARG A 202 11.64 -19.39 5.01
CA ARG A 202 11.67 -18.01 5.50
C ARG A 202 10.39 -17.61 6.21
N GLY A 203 9.25 -18.06 5.69
CA GLY A 203 7.95 -17.81 6.27
C GLY A 203 7.59 -18.75 7.41
N ASN A 204 8.52 -19.61 7.85
CA ASN A 204 8.32 -20.49 8.98
C ASN A 204 7.07 -21.38 8.76
N GLY A 205 6.93 -21.97 7.56
CA GLY A 205 5.80 -22.82 7.18
C GLY A 205 4.60 -22.07 6.55
N THR A 206 4.58 -20.73 6.62
CA THR A 206 3.65 -19.90 5.85
C THR A 206 4.34 -19.44 4.57
N LEU A 207 3.67 -19.48 3.42
CA LEU A 207 4.27 -19.01 2.17
C LEU A 207 4.40 -17.47 2.19
N LYS A 208 5.63 -16.97 2.35
CA LYS A 208 5.94 -15.53 2.22
C LYS A 208 6.48 -15.25 0.83
N ILE A 209 5.61 -14.85 -0.11
CA ILE A 209 6.01 -14.58 -1.50
C ILE A 209 7.00 -13.40 -1.56
N ARG A 210 8.16 -13.65 -2.17
CA ARG A 210 9.20 -12.63 -2.36
C ARG A 210 8.84 -11.67 -3.50
N GLN A 211 8.69 -10.39 -3.20
CA GLN A 211 8.44 -9.34 -4.20
C GLN A 211 9.72 -8.59 -4.60
N THR A 212 10.80 -8.73 -3.84
CA THR A 212 12.13 -8.22 -4.14
C THR A 212 13.19 -9.09 -3.46
N HIS A 213 14.42 -9.08 -3.96
CA HIS A 213 15.52 -9.77 -3.30
C HIS A 213 15.83 -9.10 -1.93
N PRO A 214 16.00 -9.85 -0.82
CA PRO A 214 16.27 -9.27 0.50
C PRO A 214 17.52 -8.40 0.54
N ASP A 215 18.54 -8.78 -0.23
CA ASP A 215 19.81 -8.05 -0.32
C ASP A 215 19.85 -7.05 -1.48
N ALA A 216 18.70 -6.73 -2.11
CA ALA A 216 18.64 -5.78 -3.22
C ALA A 216 19.03 -4.35 -2.82
N PHE A 217 18.76 -3.98 -1.57
CA PHE A 217 18.95 -2.62 -1.07
C PHE A 217 19.38 -2.63 0.40
N GLU A 218 20.16 -1.62 0.77
CA GLU A 218 20.52 -1.37 2.16
C GLU A 218 20.12 0.07 2.56
N VAL A 219 19.34 0.19 3.64
CA VAL A 219 18.86 1.49 4.16
C VAL A 219 20.03 2.26 4.78
N GLY A 220 20.27 3.46 4.26
CA GLY A 220 21.43 4.31 4.57
C GLY A 220 22.59 4.17 3.58
N LYS A 221 22.48 3.30 2.57
CA LYS A 221 23.51 3.12 1.53
C LYS A 221 22.95 3.24 0.11
N ASP A 222 21.81 2.62 -0.16
CA ASP A 222 21.11 2.69 -1.46
C ASP A 222 19.76 3.41 -1.35
N LEU A 223 19.13 3.31 -0.18
CA LEU A 223 17.85 3.96 0.18
C LEU A 223 18.06 4.91 1.35
N ALA A 224 17.26 5.99 1.47
CA ALA A 224 17.37 6.95 2.56
C ALA A 224 18.78 7.57 2.68
N VAL A 225 19.36 7.93 1.55
CA VAL A 225 20.76 8.39 1.43
C VAL A 225 20.89 9.92 1.39
N THR A 226 19.79 10.66 1.57
CA THR A 226 19.87 12.12 1.60
C THR A 226 20.66 12.54 2.84
N PRO A 227 21.75 13.32 2.70
CA PRO A 227 22.59 13.67 3.84
C PRO A 227 21.81 14.42 4.92
N GLY A 228 22.00 14.04 6.17
CA GLY A 228 21.31 14.63 7.32
C GLY A 228 21.86 14.09 8.62
N LYS A 229 21.34 14.58 9.75
CA LYS A 229 21.69 14.09 11.09
C LYS A 229 20.46 13.94 11.96
N VAL A 230 20.47 12.93 12.82
CA VAL A 230 19.54 12.83 13.94
C VAL A 230 19.93 13.90 14.97
N ILE A 231 19.01 14.80 15.28
CA ILE A 231 19.24 15.95 16.18
C ILE A 231 18.49 15.84 17.51
N TYR A 232 17.48 14.98 17.57
CA TYR A 232 16.69 14.71 18.77
C TYR A 232 16.21 13.27 18.74
N GLN A 233 16.01 12.70 19.93
CA GLN A 233 15.48 11.36 20.09
C GLN A 233 14.75 11.21 21.43
N ASN A 234 13.68 10.43 21.42
CA ASN A 234 13.04 9.86 22.60
C ASN A 234 12.71 8.36 22.36
N GLU A 235 11.82 7.78 23.17
CA GLU A 235 11.45 6.36 23.06
C GLU A 235 10.74 6.03 21.74
N LEU A 236 9.89 6.93 21.23
CA LEU A 236 9.07 6.67 20.04
C LEU A 236 9.69 7.12 18.72
N MET A 237 10.59 8.11 18.73
CA MET A 237 11.12 8.66 17.48
C MET A 237 12.54 9.22 17.55
N GLN A 238 13.16 9.27 16.37
CA GLN A 238 14.32 10.08 16.04
C GLN A 238 13.89 11.21 15.11
N LEU A 239 14.26 12.45 15.43
CA LEU A 239 14.05 13.60 14.55
C LEU A 239 15.30 13.83 13.71
N ILE A 240 15.15 13.74 12.40
CA ILE A 240 16.21 13.97 11.43
C ILE A 240 16.09 15.39 10.89
N GLN A 241 17.21 16.13 10.86
CA GLN A 241 17.35 17.35 10.07
C GLN A 241 18.26 17.06 8.88
N TYR A 242 17.80 17.35 7.66
CA TYR A 242 18.59 17.14 6.45
C TYR A 242 19.56 18.30 6.20
N ALA A 243 20.74 17.96 5.66
CA ALA A 243 21.75 18.95 5.30
C ALA A 243 21.27 19.79 4.11
N PRO A 244 21.46 21.11 4.12
CA PRO A 244 20.99 21.99 3.05
C PRO A 244 21.79 21.77 1.75
N ALA A 245 21.11 21.86 0.60
CA ALA A 245 21.74 21.80 -0.72
C ALA A 245 21.95 23.19 -1.36
N THR A 246 21.53 24.25 -0.68
CA THR A 246 21.61 25.65 -1.14
C THR A 246 22.25 26.53 -0.06
N GLU A 247 22.84 27.66 -0.44
CA GLU A 247 23.45 28.61 0.53
C GLU A 247 22.41 29.35 1.38
N GLN A 248 21.22 29.56 0.82
CA GLN A 248 20.08 30.20 1.47
C GLN A 248 18.90 29.24 1.46
N VAL A 249 18.10 29.25 2.53
CA VAL A 249 16.93 28.40 2.70
C VAL A 249 15.73 29.22 3.17
N ALA A 250 14.52 28.68 3.00
CA ALA A 250 13.31 29.24 3.57
C ALA A 250 13.46 29.43 5.09
N ARG A 251 13.00 30.60 5.60
CA ARG A 251 12.98 30.87 7.04
C ARG A 251 12.13 29.83 7.77
N ARG A 252 10.94 29.53 7.26
CA ARG A 252 10.05 28.50 7.81
C ARG A 252 10.46 27.12 7.30
N PRO A 253 10.78 26.17 8.21
CA PRO A 253 11.12 24.80 7.83
C PRO A 253 9.88 23.99 7.43
N LEU A 254 10.14 22.79 6.92
CA LEU A 254 9.17 21.73 6.72
C LEU A 254 9.37 20.64 7.80
N LEU A 255 8.31 20.20 8.48
CA LEU A 255 8.34 19.07 9.41
C LEU A 255 7.40 17.97 8.92
N PHE A 256 7.96 16.80 8.60
CA PHE A 256 7.20 15.62 8.21
C PHE A 256 6.87 14.73 9.40
N VAL A 257 5.61 14.28 9.43
CA VAL A 257 5.02 13.28 10.31
C VAL A 257 4.56 12.10 9.42
N PRO A 258 5.47 11.16 9.11
CA PRO A 258 5.16 9.98 8.29
C PRO A 258 4.27 8.99 9.06
N PRO A 259 3.64 8.02 8.38
CA PRO A 259 3.00 6.91 9.08
C PRO A 259 4.06 6.02 9.76
N TRP A 260 3.63 5.22 10.74
CA TRP A 260 4.45 4.19 11.41
C TRP A 260 3.91 2.77 11.18
N ILE A 261 3.15 2.58 10.09
CA ILE A 261 2.75 1.25 9.58
C ILE A 261 3.93 0.61 8.81
N ASN A 262 4.63 1.44 8.05
CA ASN A 262 5.90 1.18 7.41
C ASN A 262 6.83 2.37 7.70
N LYS A 263 8.10 2.25 7.34
CA LYS A 263 9.12 3.23 7.69
C LYS A 263 9.05 4.52 6.86
N TYR A 264 9.60 5.61 7.38
CA TYR A 264 9.49 6.93 6.76
C TYR A 264 10.14 7.05 5.37
N TYR A 265 11.10 6.18 5.04
CA TYR A 265 11.96 6.34 3.87
C TYR A 265 11.24 6.15 2.54
N ILE A 266 9.93 5.90 2.53
CA ILE A 266 9.09 6.10 1.34
C ILE A 266 9.16 7.53 0.78
N LEU A 267 9.41 8.50 1.66
CA LEU A 267 9.62 9.91 1.31
C LEU A 267 11.06 10.18 0.83
N ASP A 268 11.99 9.27 1.11
CA ASP A 268 13.42 9.36 0.80
C ASP A 268 13.95 8.02 0.27
N LEU A 269 13.40 7.55 -0.85
CA LEU A 269 13.83 6.28 -1.46
C LEU A 269 15.24 6.39 -2.06
N ARG A 270 15.38 6.29 -3.38
CA ARG A 270 16.65 6.55 -4.08
C ARG A 270 16.72 8.04 -4.42
N PRO A 271 17.92 8.57 -4.72
CA PRO A 271 18.07 9.99 -5.09
C PRO A 271 17.17 10.46 -6.24
N LYS A 272 16.77 9.58 -7.16
CA LYS A 272 15.90 9.89 -8.30
C LYS A 272 14.41 9.93 -7.96
N ASN A 273 14.01 9.49 -6.77
CA ASN A 273 12.62 9.45 -6.31
C ASN A 273 12.49 9.76 -4.82
N SER A 274 13.39 10.62 -4.31
CA SER A 274 13.32 11.16 -2.96
C SER A 274 12.64 12.52 -2.98
N LEU A 275 11.49 12.63 -2.29
CA LEU A 275 10.81 13.89 -2.06
C LEU A 275 11.65 14.79 -1.13
N ILE A 276 12.26 14.19 -0.11
CA ILE A 276 13.08 14.92 0.86
C ILE A 276 14.28 15.58 0.17
N LYS A 277 15.04 14.84 -0.63
CA LYS A 277 16.15 15.38 -1.41
C LYS A 277 15.69 16.53 -2.29
N TRP A 278 14.60 16.33 -3.00
CA TRP A 278 14.05 17.33 -3.92
C TRP A 278 13.68 18.63 -3.18
N LEU A 279 13.03 18.54 -2.01
CA LEU A 279 12.67 19.71 -1.20
C LEU A 279 13.89 20.46 -0.63
N VAL A 280 14.91 19.72 -0.21
CA VAL A 280 16.19 20.30 0.22
C VAL A 280 16.83 21.07 -0.94
N GLU A 281 16.76 20.56 -2.17
CA GLU A 281 17.22 21.25 -3.39
C GLU A 281 16.35 22.45 -3.78
N GLN A 282 15.06 22.48 -3.39
CA GLN A 282 14.19 23.67 -3.51
C GLN A 282 14.49 24.76 -2.44
N GLY A 283 15.50 24.54 -1.61
CA GLY A 283 15.94 25.47 -0.57
C GLY A 283 15.05 25.48 0.66
N PHE A 284 14.47 24.34 1.06
CA PHE A 284 13.79 24.20 2.35
C PHE A 284 14.73 23.57 3.38
N THR A 285 14.64 24.00 4.65
CA THR A 285 15.12 23.19 5.77
C THR A 285 14.08 22.11 6.05
N VAL A 286 14.46 20.84 5.97
CA VAL A 286 13.53 19.70 6.09
C VAL A 286 13.85 18.88 7.32
N PHE A 287 12.81 18.62 8.12
CA PHE A 287 12.83 17.72 9.26
C PHE A 287 11.88 16.55 9.03
N VAL A 288 12.26 15.35 9.47
CA VAL A 288 11.42 14.14 9.36
C VAL A 288 11.45 13.38 10.67
N ILE A 289 10.27 12.98 11.15
CA ILE A 289 10.13 12.03 12.26
C ILE A 289 10.38 10.61 11.71
N SER A 290 11.41 9.94 12.26
CA SER A 290 11.67 8.52 12.06
C SER A 290 11.21 7.77 13.31
N TRP A 291 10.04 7.12 13.22
CA TRP A 291 9.49 6.30 14.30
C TRP A 291 10.38 5.09 14.61
N CYS A 292 10.41 4.66 15.88
CA CYS A 292 10.98 3.38 16.28
C CYS A 292 10.12 2.23 15.74
N ASN A 293 10.69 1.02 15.75
CA ASN A 293 9.90 -0.18 15.58
C ASN A 293 9.54 -0.77 16.95
N PRO A 294 8.28 -0.65 17.40
CA PRO A 294 7.93 -0.99 18.77
C PRO A 294 7.95 -2.49 19.04
N ASP A 295 8.28 -2.85 20.26
CA ASP A 295 8.20 -4.21 20.78
C ASP A 295 7.22 -4.28 21.97
N ALA A 296 7.26 -5.38 22.72
CA ALA A 296 6.39 -5.58 23.87
C ALA A 296 6.62 -4.56 25.00
N ALA A 297 7.80 -3.91 25.07
CA ALA A 297 8.06 -2.88 26.08
C ALA A 297 7.23 -1.60 25.85
N LEU A 298 6.81 -1.36 24.61
CA LEU A 298 5.99 -0.20 24.23
C LEU A 298 4.50 -0.55 24.11
N ALA A 299 4.06 -1.73 24.55
CA ALA A 299 2.68 -2.21 24.40
C ALA A 299 1.62 -1.27 24.95
N GLU A 300 1.92 -0.55 26.03
CA GLU A 300 1.02 0.39 26.69
C GLU A 300 1.02 1.79 26.07
N LYS A 301 1.90 2.09 25.10
CA LYS A 301 1.86 3.37 24.38
C LYS A 301 0.53 3.50 23.64
N GLN A 302 -0.14 4.63 23.86
CA GLN A 302 -1.44 4.98 23.30
C GLN A 302 -1.29 5.98 22.15
N PHE A 303 -2.39 6.26 21.46
CA PHE A 303 -2.40 7.24 20.35
C PHE A 303 -1.95 8.64 20.80
N GLU A 304 -2.28 9.04 22.03
CA GLU A 304 -1.83 10.32 22.60
C GLU A 304 -0.33 10.36 22.93
N ASP A 305 0.31 9.22 23.22
CA ASP A 305 1.76 9.18 23.45
C ASP A 305 2.50 9.44 22.13
N TYR A 306 2.00 8.87 21.02
CA TYR A 306 2.50 9.19 19.69
C TYR A 306 2.32 10.68 19.35
N MET A 307 1.26 11.34 19.80
CA MET A 307 1.08 12.79 19.65
C MET A 307 2.11 13.58 20.47
N LYS A 308 2.21 13.28 21.77
CA LYS A 308 3.08 14.00 22.72
C LYS A 308 4.57 13.80 22.40
N GLU A 309 4.99 12.56 22.21
CA GLU A 309 6.39 12.20 21.95
C GLU A 309 6.75 12.23 20.45
N GLY A 310 5.77 12.42 19.56
CA GLY A 310 6.00 12.59 18.14
C GLY A 310 5.97 14.04 17.70
N PRO A 311 4.88 14.53 17.05
CA PRO A 311 4.81 15.86 16.49
C PRO A 311 4.97 16.98 17.52
N VAL A 312 4.47 16.85 18.75
CA VAL A 312 4.65 17.89 19.79
C VAL A 312 6.12 18.02 20.19
N ALA A 313 6.77 16.91 20.57
CA ALA A 313 8.20 16.90 20.87
C ALA A 313 9.07 17.33 19.69
N ALA A 314 8.68 16.98 18.45
CA ALA A 314 9.39 17.40 17.24
C ALA A 314 9.28 18.91 17.01
N LEU A 315 8.12 19.52 17.23
CA LEU A 315 7.95 20.98 17.16
C LEU A 315 8.84 21.71 18.18
N ASP A 316 8.90 21.19 19.42
CA ASP A 316 9.77 21.74 20.46
C ASP A 316 11.26 21.62 20.10
N ALA A 317 11.66 20.50 19.49
CA ALA A 317 13.03 20.31 19.02
C ALA A 317 13.38 21.23 17.83
N VAL A 318 12.44 21.42 16.89
CA VAL A 318 12.59 22.37 15.77
C VAL A 318 12.74 23.80 16.28
N GLU A 319 11.92 24.22 17.25
CA GLU A 319 12.04 25.54 17.89
C GLU A 319 13.41 25.73 18.56
N GLN A 320 13.96 24.71 19.21
CA GLN A 320 15.29 24.78 19.80
C GLN A 320 16.42 24.94 18.78
N VAL A 321 16.27 24.37 17.57
CA VAL A 321 17.24 24.47 16.48
C VAL A 321 17.12 25.83 15.78
N ILE A 322 15.90 26.26 15.47
CA ILE A 322 15.66 27.44 14.64
C ILE A 322 15.61 28.73 15.45
N GLY A 323 15.20 28.64 16.72
CA GLY A 323 15.01 29.78 17.62
C GLY A 323 13.58 30.34 17.63
N GLU A 324 12.69 29.81 16.79
CA GLU A 324 11.27 30.15 16.77
C GLU A 324 10.42 28.95 16.34
N ARG A 325 9.17 28.91 16.82
CA ARG A 325 8.16 27.93 16.43
C ARG A 325 7.26 28.54 15.36
N ASP A 326 7.72 28.50 14.10
CA ASP A 326 6.97 28.92 12.91
C ASP A 326 7.25 27.93 11.76
N VAL A 327 6.46 26.86 11.69
CA VAL A 327 6.76 25.63 10.92
C VAL A 327 5.62 25.33 9.93
N ASN A 328 5.96 24.83 8.74
CA ASN A 328 4.98 24.17 7.87
C ASN A 328 5.05 22.66 8.12
N VAL A 329 3.92 22.04 8.46
CA VAL A 329 3.84 20.64 8.86
C VAL A 329 3.24 19.78 7.76
N ILE A 330 3.72 18.55 7.61
CA ILE A 330 3.31 17.62 6.56
C ILE A 330 3.00 16.27 7.21
N GLY A 331 1.79 15.77 7.04
CA GLY A 331 1.37 14.46 7.51
C GLY A 331 1.08 13.53 6.34
N TYR A 332 1.46 12.25 6.46
CA TYR A 332 1.20 11.24 5.43
C TYR A 332 0.42 10.07 6.04
N CYS A 333 -0.71 9.69 5.42
CA CYS A 333 -1.53 8.55 5.82
C CYS A 333 -1.91 8.65 7.32
N LEU A 334 -1.65 7.62 8.12
CA LEU A 334 -1.86 7.63 9.57
C LEU A 334 -1.12 8.78 10.28
N GLY A 335 0.09 9.14 9.82
CA GLY A 335 0.81 10.30 10.34
C GLY A 335 0.08 11.62 10.10
N GLY A 336 -0.71 11.70 9.02
CA GLY A 336 -1.62 12.82 8.76
C GLY A 336 -2.82 12.85 9.70
N THR A 337 -3.42 11.70 10.00
CA THR A 337 -4.50 11.59 10.99
C THR A 337 -4.03 12.04 12.37
N LEU A 338 -2.82 11.60 12.78
CA LEU A 338 -2.16 12.05 14.01
C LEU A 338 -1.88 13.56 13.98
N LEU A 339 -1.35 14.08 12.86
CA LEU A 339 -1.05 15.50 12.72
C LEU A 339 -2.31 16.37 12.83
N ALA A 340 -3.40 16.01 12.16
CA ALA A 340 -4.67 16.74 12.26
C ALA A 340 -5.20 16.76 13.70
N SER A 341 -5.14 15.60 14.38
CA SER A 341 -5.49 15.49 15.80
C SER A 341 -4.60 16.37 16.69
N THR A 342 -3.30 16.43 16.38
CA THR A 342 -2.32 17.29 17.08
C THR A 342 -2.64 18.77 16.89
N LEU A 343 -2.98 19.18 15.67
CA LEU A 343 -3.33 20.58 15.37
C LEU A 343 -4.61 21.00 16.07
N ALA A 344 -5.61 20.11 16.15
CA ALA A 344 -6.83 20.37 16.90
C ALA A 344 -6.57 20.45 18.41
N TRP A 345 -5.74 19.54 18.94
CA TRP A 345 -5.29 19.59 20.34
C TRP A 345 -4.56 20.90 20.68
N MET A 346 -3.68 21.37 19.78
CA MET A 346 -2.98 22.66 19.94
C MET A 346 -3.98 23.82 19.90
N ALA A 347 -4.93 23.81 18.95
CA ALA A 347 -5.92 24.87 18.80
C ALA A 347 -6.81 25.02 20.04
N GLU A 348 -7.28 23.91 20.61
CA GLU A 348 -8.08 23.91 21.85
C GLU A 348 -7.30 24.45 23.07
N ARG A 349 -5.97 24.30 23.05
CA ARG A 349 -5.08 24.85 24.08
C ARG A 349 -4.61 26.29 23.79
N GLY A 350 -5.01 26.87 22.66
CA GLY A 350 -4.53 28.17 22.20
C GLY A 350 -3.05 28.20 21.86
N GLU A 351 -2.45 27.03 21.58
CA GLU A 351 -1.05 26.92 21.16
C GLU A 351 -0.90 27.32 19.69
N THR A 352 0.19 28.03 19.38
CA THR A 352 0.48 28.54 18.04
C THR A 352 1.84 28.02 17.54
N GLY A 353 2.20 28.37 16.31
CA GLY A 353 3.53 28.09 15.75
C GLY A 353 3.55 27.10 14.58
N VAL A 354 2.37 26.76 14.07
CA VAL A 354 2.20 26.11 12.77
C VAL A 354 1.60 27.13 11.79
N ASN A 355 2.29 27.34 10.67
CA ASN A 355 1.88 28.31 9.66
C ASN A 355 1.03 27.69 8.54
N SER A 356 1.24 26.41 8.24
CA SER A 356 0.39 25.66 7.31
C SER A 356 0.54 24.16 7.50
N ALA A 357 -0.46 23.41 7.05
CA ALA A 357 -0.47 21.96 7.06
C ALA A 357 -0.54 21.38 5.63
N THR A 358 0.09 20.24 5.40
CA THR A 358 -0.08 19.45 4.17
C THR A 358 -0.44 18.01 4.56
N PHE A 359 -1.44 17.45 3.90
CA PHE A 359 -1.94 16.09 4.14
C PHE A 359 -1.78 15.27 2.86
N LEU A 360 -0.94 14.25 2.90
CA LEU A 360 -0.71 13.31 1.81
C LEU A 360 -1.59 12.08 2.06
N THR A 361 -2.55 11.80 1.16
CA THR A 361 -3.46 10.63 1.19
C THR A 361 -3.90 10.26 2.61
N THR A 362 -4.52 11.22 3.30
CA THR A 362 -4.82 11.17 4.73
C THR A 362 -6.33 11.10 4.92
N LEU A 363 -6.77 10.16 5.75
CA LEU A 363 -8.15 10.06 6.19
C LEU A 363 -8.35 10.85 7.48
N LEU A 364 -9.30 11.77 7.44
CA LEU A 364 -9.86 12.46 8.62
C LEU A 364 -11.34 12.08 8.84
N ASP A 365 -12.01 11.68 7.75
CA ASP A 365 -13.32 11.05 7.74
C ASP A 365 -13.15 9.60 7.28
N PHE A 366 -13.57 8.66 8.12
CA PHE A 366 -13.48 7.22 7.90
C PHE A 366 -14.82 6.59 7.54
N GLU A 367 -15.80 7.37 7.05
CA GLU A 367 -17.12 6.86 6.65
C GLU A 367 -17.04 5.90 5.45
N SER A 368 -16.03 6.05 4.60
CA SER A 368 -15.75 5.14 3.48
C SER A 368 -14.25 5.02 3.28
N PRO A 369 -13.53 4.35 4.21
CA PRO A 369 -12.07 4.40 4.31
C PRO A 369 -11.38 3.45 3.31
N GLY A 370 -12.12 2.92 2.34
CA GLY A 370 -11.62 2.00 1.32
C GLY A 370 -11.68 0.53 1.75
N GLU A 371 -10.91 -0.31 1.05
CA GLU A 371 -11.00 -1.77 1.21
C GLU A 371 -10.51 -2.27 2.57
N LEU A 372 -9.76 -1.47 3.33
CA LEU A 372 -9.36 -1.83 4.70
C LEU A 372 -10.55 -2.04 5.64
N GLU A 373 -11.69 -1.40 5.38
CA GLU A 373 -12.93 -1.59 6.14
C GLU A 373 -13.43 -3.04 6.13
N ILE A 374 -13.04 -3.82 5.11
CA ILE A 374 -13.48 -5.21 4.92
C ILE A 374 -12.98 -6.11 6.04
N PHE A 375 -11.82 -5.78 6.61
CA PHE A 375 -11.17 -6.51 7.70
C PHE A 375 -11.52 -5.96 9.09
N ILE A 376 -12.49 -5.04 9.18
CA ILE A 376 -12.83 -4.35 10.42
C ILE A 376 -14.34 -4.50 10.70
N ASP A 377 -14.62 -5.43 11.60
CA ASP A 377 -15.89 -5.55 12.33
C ASP A 377 -15.63 -5.96 13.78
N GLU A 378 -16.68 -5.97 14.60
CA GLU A 378 -16.57 -6.17 16.04
C GLU A 378 -15.93 -7.52 16.40
N ASP A 379 -16.27 -8.59 15.67
CA ASP A 379 -15.80 -9.95 15.94
C ASP A 379 -14.32 -10.11 15.51
N GLN A 380 -13.96 -9.58 14.33
CA GLN A 380 -12.58 -9.53 13.86
C GLN A 380 -11.71 -8.69 14.79
N LEU A 381 -12.20 -7.54 15.25
CA LEU A 381 -11.46 -6.65 16.13
C LEU A 381 -11.25 -7.25 17.51
N HIS A 382 -12.25 -7.91 18.10
CA HIS A 382 -12.09 -8.60 19.37
C HIS A 382 -11.03 -9.71 19.30
N THR A 383 -11.00 -10.45 18.19
CA THR A 383 -10.00 -11.50 17.94
C THR A 383 -8.59 -10.90 17.78
N LEU A 384 -8.47 -9.82 17.01
CA LEU A 384 -7.22 -9.10 16.82
C LEU A 384 -6.70 -8.52 18.14
N GLU A 385 -7.57 -7.90 18.94
CA GLU A 385 -7.23 -7.37 20.25
C GLU A 385 -6.73 -8.45 21.19
N LYS A 386 -7.35 -9.63 21.20
CA LYS A 386 -6.85 -10.76 22.00
C LYS A 386 -5.42 -11.12 21.61
N GLN A 387 -5.15 -11.26 20.30
CA GLN A 387 -3.80 -11.58 19.80
C GLN A 387 -2.78 -10.48 20.16
N MET A 388 -3.15 -9.20 19.96
CA MET A 388 -2.30 -8.07 20.31
C MET A 388 -2.05 -7.97 21.81
N ASN A 389 -3.05 -8.26 22.66
CA ASN A 389 -2.91 -8.21 24.11
C ASN A 389 -2.00 -9.34 24.64
N GLU A 390 -1.97 -10.50 23.98
CA GLU A 390 -1.05 -11.60 24.33
C GLU A 390 0.41 -11.25 23.97
N ARG A 391 0.63 -10.55 22.85
CA ARG A 391 1.98 -10.20 22.34
C ARG A 391 2.50 -8.83 22.78
N GLY A 392 1.59 -7.91 23.11
CA GLY A 392 1.84 -6.48 23.35
C GLY A 392 1.75 -5.60 22.09
N TYR A 393 1.72 -6.17 20.89
CA TYR A 393 1.71 -5.43 19.63
C TYR A 393 1.17 -6.27 18.46
N LEU A 394 0.73 -5.59 17.40
CA LEU A 394 0.50 -6.20 16.08
C LEU A 394 1.84 -6.37 15.35
N ALA A 395 2.13 -7.58 14.91
CA ALA A 395 3.34 -7.87 14.17
C ALA A 395 3.28 -7.30 12.74
N GLY A 396 4.37 -6.64 12.30
CA GLY A 396 4.40 -5.98 10.99
C GLY A 396 4.07 -6.88 9.79
N ASN A 397 4.40 -8.18 9.87
CA ASN A 397 4.10 -9.14 8.81
C ASN A 397 2.60 -9.40 8.60
N GLN A 398 1.78 -9.26 9.64
CA GLN A 398 0.32 -9.39 9.52
C GLN A 398 -0.23 -8.24 8.70
N MET A 399 0.18 -7.00 9.01
CA MET A 399 -0.22 -5.82 8.25
C MET A 399 0.27 -5.87 6.80
N ALA A 400 1.51 -6.32 6.56
CA ALA A 400 2.05 -6.50 5.21
C ALA A 400 1.21 -7.48 4.36
N SER A 401 0.71 -8.54 5.00
CA SER A 401 -0.13 -9.56 4.37
C SER A 401 -1.51 -9.01 4.01
N THR A 402 -2.14 -8.28 4.93
CA THR A 402 -3.40 -7.56 4.67
C THR A 402 -3.24 -6.59 3.50
N MET A 403 -2.21 -5.75 3.51
CA MET A 403 -1.95 -4.79 2.42
C MET A 403 -1.69 -5.46 1.07
N SER A 404 -0.97 -6.60 1.04
CA SER A 404 -0.74 -7.36 -0.18
C SER A 404 -2.02 -8.00 -0.73
N SER A 405 -2.95 -8.40 0.14
CA SER A 405 -4.23 -8.98 -0.25
C SER A 405 -5.14 -7.99 -1.00
N LEU A 406 -5.02 -6.69 -0.72
CA LEU A 406 -5.80 -5.63 -1.37
C LEU A 406 -5.54 -5.55 -2.89
N ARG A 407 -4.33 -5.95 -3.35
CA ARG A 407 -3.99 -6.03 -4.79
C ARG A 407 -3.46 -7.40 -5.17
N SER A 408 -4.23 -8.45 -4.94
CA SER A 408 -3.79 -9.84 -5.15
C SER A 408 -3.29 -10.14 -6.58
N ASN A 409 -3.89 -9.57 -7.62
CA ASN A 409 -3.40 -9.77 -9.00
C ASN A 409 -1.95 -9.28 -9.17
N ASP A 410 -1.66 -8.06 -8.72
CA ASP A 410 -0.37 -7.41 -8.94
C ASP A 410 0.69 -7.83 -7.91
N LEU A 411 0.28 -8.09 -6.67
CA LEU A 411 1.18 -8.30 -5.53
C LEU A 411 1.28 -9.76 -5.06
N ILE A 412 0.38 -10.65 -5.51
CA ILE A 412 0.41 -12.09 -5.18
C ILE A 412 0.59 -12.89 -6.46
N TRP A 413 -0.37 -12.86 -7.38
CA TRP A 413 -0.40 -13.78 -8.53
C TRP A 413 0.69 -13.50 -9.56
N SER A 414 0.98 -12.23 -9.85
CA SER A 414 2.11 -11.87 -10.73
C SER A 414 3.44 -12.42 -10.22
N PHE A 415 3.72 -12.27 -8.92
CA PHE A 415 4.94 -12.82 -8.31
C PHE A 415 4.90 -14.34 -8.20
N PHE A 416 3.73 -14.93 -7.95
CA PHE A 416 3.58 -16.38 -7.93
C PHE A 416 3.95 -17.00 -9.28
N VAL A 417 3.41 -16.45 -10.38
CA VAL A 417 3.70 -16.91 -11.73
C VAL A 417 5.17 -16.69 -12.09
N ASN A 418 5.70 -15.49 -11.89
CA ASN A 418 7.09 -15.19 -12.26
C ASN A 418 8.09 -15.99 -11.42
N ASN A 419 7.93 -16.02 -10.09
CA ASN A 419 8.90 -16.66 -9.20
C ASN A 419 8.82 -18.19 -9.29
N TYR A 420 7.61 -18.76 -9.24
CA TYR A 420 7.45 -20.20 -9.02
C TYR A 420 7.13 -20.99 -10.29
N LEU A 421 6.50 -20.36 -11.29
CA LEU A 421 6.22 -21.02 -12.57
C LEU A 421 7.28 -20.70 -13.62
N LYS A 422 7.76 -19.46 -13.69
CA LYS A 422 8.80 -19.05 -14.66
C LYS A 422 10.21 -19.15 -14.10
N GLY A 423 10.36 -19.38 -12.79
CA GLY A 423 11.66 -19.50 -12.12
C GLY A 423 12.45 -18.19 -12.08
N GLU A 424 11.81 -17.06 -12.36
CA GLU A 424 12.46 -15.75 -12.46
C GLU A 424 12.73 -15.15 -11.09
N ASP A 425 13.78 -14.35 -10.98
CA ASP A 425 14.02 -13.56 -9.77
C ASP A 425 13.20 -12.26 -9.82
N PRO A 426 12.57 -11.86 -8.71
CA PRO A 426 11.80 -10.63 -8.67
C PRO A 426 12.73 -9.44 -8.91
N PHE A 427 12.30 -8.51 -9.78
CA PHE A 427 13.07 -7.31 -10.09
C PHE A 427 13.29 -6.47 -8.81
N PRO A 428 14.51 -5.96 -8.55
CA PRO A 428 14.80 -5.17 -7.37
C PRO A 428 14.14 -3.80 -7.48
N PHE A 429 12.89 -3.71 -6.99
CA PHE A 429 12.10 -2.49 -6.97
C PHE A 429 12.06 -1.93 -5.54
N ASP A 430 12.55 -0.70 -5.40
CA ASP A 430 12.68 0.03 -4.13
C ASP A 430 11.35 0.20 -3.40
N LEU A 431 10.27 0.41 -4.14
CA LEU A 431 8.91 0.49 -3.57
C LEU A 431 8.49 -0.81 -2.89
N LEU A 432 8.77 -1.96 -3.52
CA LEU A 432 8.41 -3.27 -2.98
C LEU A 432 9.30 -3.64 -1.81
N TYR A 433 10.58 -3.24 -1.84
CA TYR A 433 11.46 -3.36 -0.69
C TYR A 433 10.91 -2.59 0.52
N TRP A 434 10.48 -1.34 0.33
CA TRP A 434 9.81 -0.59 1.39
C TRP A 434 8.52 -1.24 1.88
N ASN A 435 7.69 -1.75 0.96
CA ASN A 435 6.41 -2.38 1.32
C ASN A 435 6.62 -3.62 2.21
N GLN A 436 7.71 -4.35 2.02
CA GLN A 436 8.08 -5.52 2.82
C GLN A 436 8.78 -5.17 4.15
N ASP A 437 9.26 -3.94 4.32
CA ASP A 437 9.91 -3.45 5.55
C ASP A 437 8.88 -2.79 6.49
N SER A 438 7.96 -3.62 6.98
CA SER A 438 6.87 -3.20 7.88
C SER A 438 7.32 -3.03 9.32
N THR A 439 6.60 -2.20 10.07
CA THR A 439 6.81 -1.97 11.50
C THR A 439 5.68 -2.58 12.33
N ASN A 440 5.97 -2.87 13.59
CA ASN A 440 4.99 -3.31 14.56
C ASN A 440 4.12 -2.12 15.01
N MET A 441 2.97 -2.40 15.61
CA MET A 441 2.10 -1.38 16.20
C MET A 441 1.68 -1.77 17.63
N PRO A 442 1.88 -0.91 18.64
CA PRO A 442 1.49 -1.22 20.02
C PRO A 442 0.01 -1.53 20.14
N ALA A 443 -0.33 -2.51 20.97
CA ALA A 443 -1.69 -3.01 21.10
C ALA A 443 -2.69 -1.90 21.46
N ARG A 444 -2.38 -1.07 22.47
CA ARG A 444 -3.25 0.01 22.93
C ARG A 444 -3.49 1.07 21.86
N MET A 445 -2.42 1.55 21.23
CA MET A 445 -2.50 2.53 20.16
C MET A 445 -3.30 1.99 18.97
N HIS A 446 -3.02 0.76 18.51
CA HIS A 446 -3.69 0.18 17.34
C HIS A 446 -5.18 -0.07 17.60
N ALA A 447 -5.54 -0.62 18.76
CA ALA A 447 -6.93 -0.82 19.16
C ALA A 447 -7.71 0.50 19.21
N PHE A 448 -7.11 1.55 19.80
CA PHE A 448 -7.70 2.89 19.80
C PHE A 448 -7.95 3.39 18.38
N TYR A 449 -6.97 3.25 17.49
CA TYR A 449 -7.07 3.69 16.11
C TYR A 449 -8.18 2.96 15.34
N LEU A 450 -8.24 1.62 15.42
CA LEU A 450 -9.28 0.85 14.75
C LEU A 450 -10.68 1.14 15.28
N ARG A 451 -10.86 1.19 16.62
CA ARG A 451 -12.17 1.46 17.23
C ARG A 451 -12.67 2.86 16.92
N ASN A 452 -11.88 3.86 17.26
CA ASN A 452 -12.33 5.25 17.19
C ASN A 452 -12.34 5.79 15.76
N MET A 453 -11.49 5.29 14.87
CA MET A 453 -11.43 5.79 13.49
C MET A 453 -12.21 4.90 12.54
N TYR A 454 -11.76 3.66 12.31
CA TYR A 454 -12.34 2.81 11.27
C TYR A 454 -13.73 2.28 11.62
N LEU A 455 -13.99 1.95 12.89
CA LEU A 455 -15.25 1.36 13.30
C LEU A 455 -16.30 2.42 13.63
N GLU A 456 -15.95 3.39 14.48
CA GLU A 456 -16.90 4.40 14.99
C GLU A 456 -16.79 5.77 14.32
N ASN A 457 -15.73 6.02 13.53
CA ASN A 457 -15.50 7.29 12.83
C ASN A 457 -15.63 8.55 13.72
N LYS A 458 -15.12 8.47 14.95
CA LYS A 458 -15.23 9.49 16.00
C LYS A 458 -14.41 10.74 15.77
N LEU A 459 -13.32 10.69 14.99
CA LEU A 459 -12.47 11.86 14.76
C LEU A 459 -13.17 12.98 13.98
N ARG A 460 -14.13 12.66 13.12
CA ARG A 460 -14.91 13.69 12.40
C ARG A 460 -15.88 14.44 13.30
N GLU A 461 -16.24 13.86 14.44
CA GLU A 461 -17.20 14.42 15.39
C GLU A 461 -16.45 15.38 16.33
N PRO A 462 -16.88 16.65 16.46
CA PRO A 462 -16.32 17.56 17.47
C PRO A 462 -16.41 16.97 18.87
N GLY A 463 -15.26 16.74 19.51
CA GLY A 463 -15.16 16.09 20.82
C GLY A 463 -15.41 14.59 20.82
N GLY A 464 -15.49 13.93 19.65
CA GLY A 464 -15.73 12.49 19.53
C GLY A 464 -14.57 11.64 20.08
N ILE A 465 -13.35 12.17 20.08
CA ILE A 465 -12.20 11.60 20.79
C ILE A 465 -11.60 12.62 21.76
N THR A 466 -10.91 12.12 22.79
CA THR A 466 -10.16 12.93 23.76
C THR A 466 -8.72 12.48 23.79
N LEU A 467 -7.77 13.41 23.68
CA LEU A 467 -6.33 13.14 23.77
C LEU A 467 -5.72 14.02 24.85
N ASP A 468 -5.00 13.43 25.81
CA ASP A 468 -4.39 14.15 26.93
C ASP A 468 -5.39 15.04 27.69
N GLY A 469 -6.63 14.55 27.85
CA GLY A 469 -7.73 15.26 28.50
C GLY A 469 -8.38 16.39 27.68
N VAL A 470 -7.97 16.58 26.42
CA VAL A 470 -8.51 17.61 25.52
C VAL A 470 -9.47 16.97 24.50
N PRO A 471 -10.74 17.39 24.43
CA PRO A 471 -11.65 16.94 23.38
C PRO A 471 -11.20 17.49 22.03
N ILE A 472 -11.12 16.63 21.01
CA ILE A 472 -10.58 17.01 19.71
C ILE A 472 -11.69 17.51 18.78
N ASP A 473 -11.55 18.73 18.29
CA ASP A 473 -12.41 19.32 17.26
C ASP A 473 -11.56 19.81 16.08
N LEU A 474 -11.62 19.07 14.97
CA LEU A 474 -10.91 19.43 13.73
C LEU A 474 -11.36 20.79 13.17
N GLY A 475 -12.59 21.23 13.47
CA GLY A 475 -13.11 22.52 13.05
C GLY A 475 -12.38 23.72 13.67
N LYS A 476 -11.62 23.51 14.74
CA LYS A 476 -10.76 24.54 15.37
C LYS A 476 -9.43 24.75 14.65
N VAL A 477 -9.08 23.88 13.72
CA VAL A 477 -7.82 23.97 12.98
C VAL A 477 -7.96 25.02 11.88
N GLU A 478 -7.58 26.26 12.19
CA GLU A 478 -7.68 27.41 11.29
C GLU A 478 -6.49 27.57 10.32
N VAL A 479 -5.43 26.75 10.48
CA VAL A 479 -4.24 26.84 9.61
C VAL A 479 -4.59 26.48 8.16
N PRO A 480 -4.06 27.21 7.15
CA PRO A 480 -4.26 26.83 5.75
C PRO A 480 -3.71 25.44 5.47
N ALA A 481 -4.49 24.61 4.78
CA ALA A 481 -4.16 23.22 4.53
C ALA A 481 -4.09 22.89 3.02
N TYR A 482 -3.10 22.08 2.64
CA TYR A 482 -3.00 21.48 1.31
C TYR A 482 -3.23 19.98 1.40
N PHE A 483 -4.21 19.47 0.68
CA PHE A 483 -4.50 18.05 0.61
C PHE A 483 -4.10 17.54 -0.76
N VAL A 484 -3.37 16.43 -0.79
CA VAL A 484 -3.17 15.64 -2.00
C VAL A 484 -3.68 14.22 -1.78
N SER A 485 -4.36 13.69 -2.78
CA SER A 485 -4.78 12.29 -2.83
C SER A 485 -4.45 11.70 -4.19
N ALA A 486 -4.60 10.39 -4.37
CA ALA A 486 -4.35 9.75 -5.65
C ALA A 486 -5.65 9.13 -6.21
N ARG A 487 -5.88 9.30 -7.52
CA ARG A 487 -7.13 8.93 -8.18
C ARG A 487 -7.46 7.44 -8.10
N GLU A 488 -6.44 6.59 -8.08
CA GLU A 488 -6.56 5.13 -8.03
C GLU A 488 -6.15 4.57 -6.66
N ASP A 489 -6.21 5.42 -5.62
CA ASP A 489 -5.95 5.03 -4.25
C ASP A 489 -7.11 4.20 -3.68
N HIS A 490 -6.83 2.93 -3.37
CA HIS A 490 -7.78 2.00 -2.74
C HIS A 490 -7.55 1.88 -1.23
N ILE A 491 -6.44 2.43 -0.71
CA ILE A 491 -6.07 2.41 0.71
C ILE A 491 -6.69 3.63 1.41
N ALA A 492 -6.57 4.80 0.79
CA ALA A 492 -7.20 6.04 1.23
C ALA A 492 -7.94 6.67 0.05
N PRO A 493 -9.17 6.21 -0.26
CA PRO A 493 -9.91 6.70 -1.41
C PRO A 493 -9.99 8.22 -1.42
N TRP A 494 -9.80 8.81 -2.60
CA TRP A 494 -9.71 10.27 -2.71
C TRP A 494 -11.01 10.96 -2.31
N HIS A 495 -12.17 10.30 -2.46
CA HIS A 495 -13.45 10.78 -1.93
C HIS A 495 -13.43 10.98 -0.42
N ALA A 496 -12.88 10.01 0.33
CA ALA A 496 -12.77 10.09 1.78
C ALA A 496 -11.75 11.14 2.23
N CYS A 497 -10.63 11.24 1.51
CA CYS A 497 -9.67 12.33 1.71
C CYS A 497 -10.30 13.71 1.42
N TYR A 498 -11.14 13.81 0.38
CA TYR A 498 -11.86 15.04 0.02
C TYR A 498 -12.89 15.44 1.08
N ALA A 499 -13.61 14.47 1.65
CA ALA A 499 -14.52 14.69 2.78
C ALA A 499 -13.76 15.27 3.99
N GLY A 500 -12.55 14.76 4.25
CA GLY A 500 -11.66 15.26 5.30
C GLY A 500 -11.31 16.75 5.18
N THR A 501 -11.24 17.32 3.97
CA THR A 501 -10.96 18.77 3.81
C THR A 501 -12.07 19.65 4.34
N LYS A 502 -13.28 19.11 4.53
CA LYS A 502 -14.45 19.86 5.02
C LYS A 502 -14.52 19.89 6.55
N LEU A 503 -13.67 19.12 7.22
CA LEU A 503 -13.60 19.03 8.68
C LEU A 503 -12.68 20.09 9.30
N LEU A 504 -11.72 20.63 8.53
CA LEU A 504 -10.83 21.69 9.01
C LEU A 504 -11.51 23.06 8.91
N GLY A 505 -11.28 23.93 9.89
CA GLY A 505 -11.80 25.30 9.91
C GLY A 505 -11.07 26.27 8.97
N GLY A 506 -9.81 25.99 8.64
CA GLY A 506 -8.96 26.81 7.78
C GLY A 506 -9.23 26.64 6.27
N GLU A 507 -8.62 27.52 5.46
CA GLU A 507 -8.70 27.41 4.00
C GLU A 507 -7.99 26.14 3.52
N THR A 508 -8.70 25.31 2.74
CA THR A 508 -8.15 24.07 2.18
C THR A 508 -7.98 24.14 0.66
N ARG A 509 -6.83 23.75 0.13
CA ARG A 509 -6.62 23.40 -1.28
C ARG A 509 -6.59 21.89 -1.43
N PHE A 510 -7.38 21.33 -2.33
CA PHE A 510 -7.33 19.90 -2.68
C PHE A 510 -6.72 19.70 -4.07
N VAL A 511 -5.85 18.71 -4.20
CA VAL A 511 -5.21 18.30 -5.45
C VAL A 511 -5.31 16.78 -5.58
N LEU A 512 -5.66 16.30 -6.77
CA LEU A 512 -5.78 14.88 -7.05
C LEU A 512 -4.65 14.46 -7.98
N GLY A 513 -3.67 13.70 -7.50
CA GLY A 513 -2.65 13.08 -8.34
C GLY A 513 -3.18 11.88 -9.11
N GLY A 514 -2.59 11.57 -10.26
CA GLY A 514 -2.84 10.29 -10.94
C GLY A 514 -2.21 9.09 -10.20
N SER A 515 -2.49 7.88 -10.69
CA SER A 515 -2.03 6.61 -10.12
C SER A 515 -2.58 6.30 -8.71
N GLY A 516 -2.00 5.32 -8.02
CA GLY A 516 -2.45 4.83 -6.71
C GLY A 516 -1.66 5.40 -5.52
N HIS A 517 -1.99 4.93 -4.31
CA HIS A 517 -1.55 5.46 -3.01
C HIS A 517 -0.11 6.01 -2.98
N ILE A 518 0.88 5.17 -3.35
CA ILE A 518 2.28 5.58 -3.26
C ILE A 518 2.77 6.23 -4.55
N ALA A 519 2.46 5.66 -5.71
CA ALA A 519 2.95 6.18 -7.00
C ALA A 519 2.39 7.57 -7.34
N GLY A 520 1.18 7.89 -6.84
CA GLY A 520 0.59 9.22 -6.96
C GLY A 520 1.24 10.25 -6.05
N VAL A 521 1.63 9.86 -4.83
CA VAL A 521 2.33 10.74 -3.88
C VAL A 521 3.81 10.90 -4.26
N ILE A 522 4.51 9.79 -4.52
CA ILE A 522 5.93 9.76 -4.91
C ILE A 522 6.06 9.87 -6.42
N ASN A 523 5.83 11.09 -6.93
CA ASN A 523 5.87 11.41 -8.35
C ASN A 523 6.91 12.50 -8.65
N PRO A 524 8.20 12.18 -8.84
CA PRO A 524 9.24 13.17 -9.11
C PRO A 524 8.98 13.96 -10.41
N PRO A 525 9.12 15.29 -10.41
CA PRO A 525 8.88 16.15 -11.58
C PRO A 525 9.61 15.71 -12.85
N GLU A 526 10.84 15.20 -12.71
CA GLU A 526 11.69 14.79 -13.82
C GLU A 526 11.13 13.60 -14.61
N LYS A 527 10.25 12.80 -14.00
CA LYS A 527 9.65 11.64 -14.67
C LYS A 527 8.48 12.00 -15.58
N GLN A 528 7.84 13.15 -15.37
CA GLN A 528 6.68 13.61 -16.16
C GLN A 528 5.59 12.53 -16.32
N LYS A 529 5.21 11.87 -15.21
CA LYS A 529 4.19 10.80 -15.22
C LYS A 529 2.91 11.22 -14.50
N TYR A 530 1.83 10.52 -14.86
CA TYR A 530 0.53 10.46 -14.19
C TYR A 530 -0.36 11.72 -14.28
N GLY A 531 0.22 12.92 -14.25
CA GLY A 531 -0.55 14.16 -14.18
C GLY A 531 -1.27 14.36 -12.84
N PHE A 532 -1.98 15.46 -12.71
CA PHE A 532 -2.80 15.80 -11.54
C PHE A 532 -3.98 16.70 -11.92
N TRP A 533 -5.00 16.78 -11.08
CA TRP A 533 -6.19 17.61 -11.26
C TRP A 533 -6.25 18.70 -10.18
N ARG A 534 -6.65 19.90 -10.60
CA ARG A 534 -6.87 21.04 -9.71
C ARG A 534 -8.21 21.68 -10.01
N ASN A 535 -8.96 21.99 -8.96
CA ASN A 535 -10.18 22.78 -9.05
C ASN A 535 -10.07 23.97 -8.09
N THR A 536 -10.42 25.17 -8.58
CA THR A 536 -10.47 26.39 -7.76
C THR A 536 -11.79 26.57 -7.04
N ARG A 537 -12.81 25.77 -7.39
CA ARG A 537 -14.09 25.68 -6.69
C ARG A 537 -14.04 24.54 -5.68
N GLY A 538 -14.73 24.71 -4.55
CA GLY A 538 -14.84 23.69 -3.50
C GLY A 538 -16.27 23.17 -3.33
N PRO A 539 -16.90 22.53 -4.35
CA PRO A 539 -18.23 21.94 -4.20
C PRO A 539 -18.25 20.90 -3.07
N LYS A 540 -19.42 20.64 -2.49
CA LYS A 540 -19.56 19.61 -1.44
C LYS A 540 -19.37 18.21 -2.02
N ASP A 541 -19.93 17.97 -3.20
CA ASP A 541 -19.84 16.69 -3.88
C ASP A 541 -18.46 16.49 -4.53
N PRO A 542 -17.73 15.39 -4.22
CA PRO A 542 -16.45 15.07 -4.84
C PRO A 542 -16.55 14.87 -6.36
N GLU A 543 -17.61 14.27 -6.89
CA GLU A 543 -17.73 14.08 -8.35
C GLU A 543 -17.85 15.41 -9.08
N ALA A 544 -18.70 16.32 -8.57
CA ALA A 544 -18.74 17.70 -9.06
C ALA A 544 -17.38 18.43 -8.93
N TRP A 545 -16.55 18.09 -7.92
CA TRP A 545 -15.18 18.61 -7.84
C TRP A 545 -14.32 18.11 -9.00
N LEU A 546 -14.38 16.82 -9.32
CA LEU A 546 -13.60 16.21 -10.41
C LEU A 546 -14.05 16.71 -11.78
N GLU A 547 -15.36 16.78 -12.03
CA GLU A 547 -15.93 17.30 -13.29
C GLU A 547 -15.51 18.75 -13.58
N GLY A 548 -15.40 19.57 -12.52
CA GLY A 548 -14.95 20.95 -12.62
C GLY A 548 -13.43 21.14 -12.61
N ALA A 549 -12.65 20.07 -12.42
CA ALA A 549 -11.21 20.16 -12.28
C ALA A 549 -10.50 20.25 -13.63
N THR A 550 -9.39 20.98 -13.67
CA THR A 550 -8.48 21.01 -14.82
C THR A 550 -7.38 19.99 -14.62
N GLN A 551 -7.15 19.15 -15.63
CA GLN A 551 -6.00 18.23 -15.65
C GLN A 551 -4.73 18.99 -16.04
N HIS A 552 -3.66 18.71 -15.31
CA HIS A 552 -2.31 19.21 -15.52
C HIS A 552 -1.36 18.02 -15.73
N GLU A 553 -0.42 18.17 -16.65
CA GLU A 553 0.61 17.17 -16.91
C GLU A 553 1.72 17.21 -15.84
N GLY A 554 2.41 16.08 -15.65
CA GLY A 554 3.56 15.97 -14.75
C GLY A 554 3.21 15.85 -13.27
N SER A 555 4.08 16.38 -12.41
CA SER A 555 4.02 16.17 -10.96
C SER A 555 3.31 17.31 -10.22
N TRP A 556 2.43 16.93 -9.29
CA TRP A 556 1.79 17.84 -8.34
C TRP A 556 2.79 18.48 -7.36
N TRP A 557 4.01 17.94 -7.20
CA TRP A 557 5.05 18.53 -6.33
C TRP A 557 5.35 19.98 -6.71
N LEU A 558 5.25 20.31 -8.00
CA LEU A 558 5.45 21.67 -8.51
C LEU A 558 4.34 22.62 -8.05
N ASP A 559 3.07 22.20 -8.12
CA ASP A 559 1.93 22.98 -7.60
C ASP A 559 2.02 23.15 -6.08
N TRP A 560 2.51 22.14 -5.38
CA TRP A 560 2.69 22.20 -3.93
C TRP A 560 3.79 23.20 -3.53
N VAL A 561 4.94 23.19 -4.20
CA VAL A 561 6.00 24.20 -3.95
C VAL A 561 5.54 25.61 -4.33
N GLU A 562 4.76 25.76 -5.40
CA GLU A 562 4.11 27.04 -5.73
C GLU A 562 3.22 27.52 -4.55
N TRP A 563 2.41 26.63 -3.98
CA TRP A 563 1.56 26.94 -2.83
C TRP A 563 2.35 27.22 -1.53
N LEU A 564 3.50 26.57 -1.34
CA LEU A 564 4.41 26.79 -0.22
C LEU A 564 5.25 28.07 -0.36
N THR A 565 5.47 28.57 -1.58
CA THR A 565 6.32 29.76 -1.83
C THR A 565 5.94 30.98 -0.99
N PRO A 566 4.66 31.43 -0.94
CA PRO A 566 4.27 32.54 -0.06
C PRO A 566 4.37 32.20 1.44
N LYS A 567 4.55 30.92 1.78
CA LYS A 567 4.64 30.38 3.15
C LYS A 567 6.09 30.10 3.59
N ARG A 568 7.09 30.53 2.82
CA ARG A 568 8.52 30.38 3.17
C ARG A 568 8.97 31.30 4.30
N GLY A 569 8.28 32.43 4.52
CA GLY A 569 8.64 33.42 5.53
C GLY A 569 9.90 34.23 5.20
N GLY A 570 10.31 34.28 3.92
CA GLY A 570 11.57 34.84 3.46
C GLY A 570 12.70 33.81 3.40
N GLU A 571 13.93 34.29 3.22
CA GLU A 571 15.13 33.45 3.14
C GLU A 571 16.13 33.79 4.25
N VAL A 572 16.87 32.79 4.70
CA VAL A 572 17.92 32.89 5.72
C VAL A 572 19.12 32.03 5.28
N PRO A 573 20.32 32.27 5.86
CA PRO A 573 21.46 31.38 5.66
C PRO A 573 21.14 29.92 5.98
N ALA A 574 21.71 29.03 5.18
CA ALA A 574 21.56 27.59 5.33
C ALA A 574 21.93 27.12 6.74
N ARG A 575 21.13 26.20 7.27
CA ARG A 575 21.27 25.68 8.65
C ARG A 575 21.87 24.28 8.60
N GLN A 576 23.08 24.12 9.12
CA GLN A 576 23.71 22.79 9.17
C GLN A 576 23.15 21.97 10.35
N PRO A 577 22.78 20.70 10.14
CA PRO A 577 22.33 19.83 11.22
C PRO A 577 23.36 19.70 12.34
N GLY A 578 22.91 19.87 13.59
CA GLY A 578 23.76 19.79 14.78
C GLY A 578 24.55 21.07 15.11
N GLU A 579 24.46 22.11 14.28
CA GLU A 579 24.87 23.46 14.66
C GLU A 579 23.73 24.12 15.46
N GLY A 580 24.02 24.56 16.69
CA GLY A 580 23.03 25.15 17.59
C GLY A 580 22.95 24.45 18.95
N LYS A 581 21.76 24.53 19.58
CA LYS A 581 21.48 23.99 20.92
C LYS A 581 21.44 22.47 20.94
N LEU A 582 20.83 21.86 19.92
CA LEU A 582 20.76 20.41 19.78
C LEU A 582 21.97 19.91 18.98
N LYS A 583 22.75 19.02 19.59
CA LYS A 583 23.90 18.37 18.95
C LYS A 583 23.44 17.19 18.12
N ALA A 584 24.18 16.91 17.04
CA ALA A 584 23.97 15.71 16.27
C ALA A 584 24.25 14.46 17.12
N ILE A 585 23.32 13.50 17.07
CA ILE A 585 23.41 12.21 17.74
C ILE A 585 24.13 11.20 16.83
N GLU A 586 23.65 11.08 15.59
CA GLU A 586 24.22 10.22 14.55
C GLU A 586 23.82 10.74 13.15
N ASP A 587 24.42 10.18 12.10
CA ASP A 587 24.06 10.52 10.72
C ASP A 587 22.70 9.92 10.33
N ALA A 588 21.97 10.62 9.45
CA ALA A 588 20.80 10.07 8.78
C ALA A 588 21.19 8.77 8.02
N PRO A 589 20.30 7.78 7.91
CA PRO A 589 18.87 7.82 8.24
C PRO A 589 18.54 7.48 9.71
N GLY A 590 19.54 7.42 10.61
CA GLY A 590 19.35 7.04 12.00
C GLY A 590 19.27 5.53 12.21
N ARG A 591 19.19 5.10 13.48
CA ARG A 591 19.15 3.68 13.84
C ARG A 591 17.73 3.10 13.94
N TYR A 592 16.73 3.90 14.31
CA TYR A 592 15.35 3.41 14.45
C TYR A 592 14.79 2.87 13.14
N VAL A 593 15.08 3.53 12.02
CA VAL A 593 14.67 3.05 10.69
C VAL A 593 15.35 1.73 10.27
N ARG A 594 16.45 1.35 10.91
CA ARG A 594 17.20 0.12 10.59
C ARG A 594 16.74 -1.09 11.41
N GLU A 595 15.88 -0.87 12.41
CA GLU A 595 15.29 -1.94 13.22
C GLU A 595 14.42 -2.85 12.36
N LYS A 596 14.50 -4.16 12.55
CA LYS A 596 13.68 -5.15 11.83
C LYS A 596 12.47 -5.54 12.66
N SER A 597 11.35 -5.88 12.02
CA SER A 597 10.11 -6.30 12.69
C SER A 597 10.12 -7.71 13.27
N ASP A 598 11.03 -8.56 12.80
CA ASP A 598 11.20 -9.94 13.26
C ASP A 598 12.29 -10.09 14.35
N GLY A 599 12.68 -8.99 15.02
CA GLY A 599 13.76 -8.97 16.03
C GLY A 599 13.34 -8.35 17.35
#